data_AF-A0A9W9LYY4-F1
#
_entry.id   AF-A0A9W9LYY4-F1
#
_cell.length_a   1.000
_cell.length_b   1.000
_cell.length_c   1.000
_cell.angle_alpha   90.00
_cell.angle_beta   90.00
_cell.angle_gamma   90.00
#
_symmetry.space_group_name_H-M   'P 1'
#
loop_
_entity.id
_entity.type
_entity.pdbx_description
1 polymer ?
#
loop_
_entity_poly.entity_id
_entity_poly.type
_entity_poly.pdbx_seq_one_letter_code
_entity_poly.pdbx_strand_id
1 'polypeptide(L)'
;MSRAFSTATRQLKKLIWNNNGTNVDVGWAERYAETAVDITPGLADRVDTGSVQGNPHPTPKTNDPLHASVTFSKGKARVVSAHIYPDGGVVFSKDFAKVKIARNPQAPEGNSPDK
;
A
#
# COMPACT_ATOMS: atom_id res chain seq x y z
N MET A 1 21.56 -9.91 26.90
CA MET A 1 20.73 -8.70 26.62
C MET A 1 19.74 -9.05 25.51
N SER A 2 18.57 -9.59 25.86
CA SER A 2 17.54 -9.95 24.86
C SER A 2 16.70 -8.72 24.55
N ARG A 3 16.73 -8.24 23.31
CA ARG A 3 15.84 -7.19 22.83
C ARG A 3 14.47 -7.83 22.61
N ALA A 4 13.52 -7.56 23.50
CA ALA A 4 12.12 -7.92 23.26
C ALA A 4 11.63 -7.12 22.04
N PHE A 5 11.41 -7.80 20.91
CA PHE A 5 10.65 -7.24 19.81
C PHE A 5 9.20 -7.20 20.26
N SER A 6 8.74 -6.06 20.78
CA SER A 6 7.31 -5.82 21.03
C SER A 6 6.59 -5.85 19.69
N THR A 7 6.03 -7.01 19.33
CA THR A 7 4.96 -7.12 18.33
C THR A 7 3.69 -6.62 19.01
N ALA A 8 3.58 -5.31 19.20
CA ALA A 8 2.28 -4.71 19.44
C ALA A 8 1.48 -4.97 18.16
N THR A 9 0.53 -5.91 18.22
CA THR A 9 -0.51 -6.06 17.22
C THR A 9 -1.33 -4.77 17.23
N ARG A 10 -0.86 -3.72 16.55
CA ARG A 10 -1.70 -2.57 16.26
C ARG A 10 -2.88 -3.12 15.49
N GLN A 11 -4.10 -2.87 15.98
CA GLN A 11 -5.27 -3.06 15.13
C GLN A 11 -5.03 -2.22 13.89
N LEU A 12 -4.82 -2.89 12.76
CA LEU A 12 -4.63 -2.21 11.50
C LEU A 12 -5.89 -1.36 11.25
N LYS A 13 -5.69 -0.11 10.86
CA LYS A 13 -6.81 0.74 10.49
C LYS A 13 -7.48 0.10 9.28
N LYS A 14 -8.70 -0.43 9.49
CA LYS A 14 -9.53 -0.91 8.39
C LYS A 14 -10.02 0.28 7.59
N LEU A 15 -9.41 0.51 6.45
CA LEU A 15 -9.83 1.55 5.53
C LEU A 15 -11.14 1.13 4.87
N ILE A 16 -11.99 2.09 4.53
CA ILE A 16 -13.13 1.82 3.66
C ILE A 16 -12.60 1.75 2.23
N TRP A 17 -12.74 0.59 1.59
CA TRP A 17 -12.16 0.30 0.28
C TRP A 17 -13.15 0.49 -0.86
N ASN A 18 -12.67 1.10 -1.95
CA ASN A 18 -13.37 1.21 -3.22
C ASN A 18 -12.47 0.71 -4.36
N ASN A 19 -12.89 -0.33 -5.06
CA ASN A 19 -12.10 -0.95 -6.14
C ASN A 19 -12.56 -0.42 -7.50
N ASN A 20 -12.05 0.76 -7.86
CA ASN A 20 -12.51 1.54 -9.01
C ASN A 20 -11.97 0.95 -10.32
N GLY A 21 -12.83 0.21 -11.04
CA GLY A 21 -12.46 -0.42 -12.31
C GLY A 21 -11.53 -1.63 -12.15
N THR A 22 -11.41 -2.17 -10.93
CA THR A 22 -10.66 -3.40 -10.65
C THR A 22 -11.59 -4.61 -10.80
N ASN A 23 -11.17 -5.63 -11.54
CA ASN A 23 -11.93 -6.88 -11.73
C ASN A 23 -11.13 -8.14 -11.34
N VAL A 24 -9.99 -7.96 -10.68
CA VAL A 24 -9.14 -9.03 -10.12
C VAL A 24 -9.08 -8.90 -8.60
N ASP A 25 -8.69 -9.98 -7.91
CA ASP A 25 -8.45 -9.92 -6.47
C ASP A 25 -7.23 -9.03 -6.16
N VAL A 26 -7.47 -8.00 -5.36
CA VAL A 26 -6.47 -7.02 -4.90
C VAL A 26 -6.34 -6.98 -3.38
N GLY A 27 -6.86 -7.99 -2.67
CA GLY A 27 -6.76 -8.08 -1.22
C GLY A 27 -5.31 -8.15 -0.70
N TRP A 28 -4.33 -8.45 -1.55
CA TRP A 28 -2.91 -8.31 -1.21
C TRP A 28 -2.48 -6.84 -1.13
N ALA A 29 -2.94 -6.01 -2.07
CA ALA A 29 -2.59 -4.60 -2.16
C ALA A 29 -3.27 -3.78 -1.07
N GLU A 30 -4.55 -4.08 -0.78
CA GLU A 30 -5.31 -3.46 0.30
C GLU A 30 -4.60 -3.67 1.65
N ARG A 31 -4.19 -4.91 1.97
CA ARG A 31 -3.48 -5.23 3.22
C ARG A 31 -2.13 -4.52 3.36
N TYR A 32 -1.35 -4.47 2.29
CA TYR A 32 -0.10 -3.72 2.30
C TYR A 32 -0.36 -2.21 2.48
N ALA A 33 -1.38 -1.67 1.82
CA ALA A 33 -1.75 -0.27 1.91
C ALA A 33 -2.20 0.12 3.32
N GLU A 34 -3.04 -0.67 3.99
CA GLU A 34 -3.44 -0.44 5.39
C GLU A 34 -2.22 -0.43 6.31
N THR A 35 -1.37 -1.45 6.20
CA THR A 35 -0.13 -1.54 6.99
C THR A 35 0.77 -0.33 6.74
N ALA A 36 0.94 0.09 5.48
CA ALA A 36 1.78 1.22 5.12
C ALA A 36 1.25 2.53 5.70
N VAL A 37 -0.07 2.76 5.66
CA VAL A 37 -0.72 3.94 6.28
C VAL A 37 -0.48 3.97 7.79
N ASP A 38 -0.56 2.82 8.47
CA ASP A 38 -0.42 2.75 9.93
C ASP A 38 1.01 2.96 10.43
N ILE A 39 2.02 2.55 9.65
CA ILE A 39 3.43 2.69 10.02
C ILE A 39 4.07 3.97 9.48
N THR A 40 3.42 4.66 8.54
CA THR A 40 3.91 5.93 8.02
C THR A 40 3.47 7.09 8.92
N PRO A 41 4.43 7.82 9.55
CA PRO A 41 4.10 8.94 10.43
C PRO A 41 3.23 9.99 9.73
N GLY A 42 2.16 10.41 10.41
CA GLY A 42 1.27 11.44 9.92
C GLY A 42 0.19 10.96 8.93
N LEU A 43 0.17 9.70 8.49
CA LEU A 43 -0.90 9.19 7.60
C LEU A 43 -2.08 8.57 8.36
N ALA A 44 -1.83 7.82 9.44
CA ALA A 44 -2.85 7.06 10.15
C ALA A 44 -4.09 7.90 10.55
N ASP A 45 -3.92 9.14 11.02
CA ASP A 45 -5.05 10.02 11.42
C ASP A 45 -5.65 10.84 10.27
N ARG A 46 -4.98 10.82 9.11
CA ARG A 46 -5.36 11.61 7.93
C ARG A 46 -6.09 10.80 6.88
N VAL A 47 -6.09 9.48 6.94
CA VAL A 47 -6.70 8.62 5.91
C VAL A 47 -7.81 7.78 6.50
N ASP A 48 -9.01 7.78 5.92
CA ASP A 48 -10.13 6.91 6.32
C ASP A 48 -10.60 5.97 5.21
N THR A 49 -10.21 6.27 3.97
CA THR A 49 -10.64 5.55 2.78
C THR A 49 -9.45 5.26 1.86
N GLY A 50 -9.48 4.08 1.24
CA GLY A 50 -8.53 3.63 0.23
C GLY A 50 -9.26 3.28 -1.05
N SER A 51 -8.64 3.52 -2.20
CA SER A 51 -9.22 3.12 -3.48
C SER A 51 -8.16 2.62 -4.45
N VAL A 52 -8.26 1.35 -4.82
CA VAL A 52 -7.45 0.76 -5.90
C VAL A 52 -7.96 1.32 -7.24
N GLN A 53 -7.04 1.78 -8.08
CA GLN A 53 -7.32 2.41 -9.37
C GLN A 53 -6.99 1.42 -10.51
N GLY A 54 -8.03 0.78 -11.05
CA GLY A 54 -7.90 -0.23 -12.09
C GLY A 54 -7.24 -1.53 -11.61
N ASN A 55 -6.91 -2.40 -12.56
CA ASN A 55 -6.15 -3.61 -12.26
C ASN A 55 -4.67 -3.30 -12.04
N PRO A 56 -3.99 -4.04 -11.14
CA PRO A 56 -2.54 -4.00 -11.05
C PRO A 56 -1.87 -4.30 -12.40
N HIS A 57 -0.89 -3.49 -12.80
CA HIS A 57 -0.20 -3.64 -14.08
C HIS A 57 1.25 -3.12 -13.98
N PRO A 58 2.15 -3.58 -14.86
CA PRO A 58 3.45 -2.93 -15.04
C PRO A 58 3.31 -1.67 -15.90
N THR A 59 4.25 -0.73 -15.77
CA THR A 59 4.42 0.41 -16.67
C THR A 59 5.78 0.32 -17.37
N PRO A 60 5.89 -0.39 -18.51
CA PRO A 60 7.18 -0.64 -19.18
C PRO A 60 7.92 0.62 -19.59
N LYS A 61 7.18 1.68 -19.96
CA LYS A 61 7.76 2.96 -20.38
C LYS A 61 8.67 3.59 -19.32
N THR A 62 8.37 3.37 -18.05
CA THR A 62 9.13 3.91 -16.91
C THR A 62 9.90 2.82 -16.18
N ASN A 63 9.96 1.61 -16.74
CA ASN A 63 10.49 0.42 -16.08
C ASN A 63 9.90 0.20 -14.67
N ASP A 64 8.62 0.57 -14.48
CA ASP A 64 7.92 0.35 -13.22
C ASP A 64 7.30 -1.05 -13.26
N PRO A 65 7.73 -1.99 -12.39
CA PRO A 65 7.23 -3.36 -12.42
C PRO A 65 5.75 -3.43 -12.02
N LEU A 66 5.19 -4.64 -11.99
CA LEU A 66 3.81 -4.87 -11.58
C LEU A 66 3.50 -4.15 -10.25
N HIS A 67 2.52 -3.26 -10.26
CA HIS A 67 2.07 -2.57 -9.06
C HIS A 67 0.56 -2.31 -9.10
N ALA A 68 -0.04 -2.20 -7.92
CA ALA A 68 -1.38 -1.64 -7.76
C ALA A 68 -1.28 -0.14 -7.47
N SER A 69 -2.07 0.67 -8.16
CA SER A 69 -2.20 2.10 -7.88
C SER A 69 -3.30 2.33 -6.85
N VAL A 70 -2.98 3.00 -5.73
CA VAL A 70 -3.94 3.28 -4.66
C VAL A 70 -4.02 4.78 -4.40
N THR A 71 -5.24 5.29 -4.23
CA THR A 71 -5.49 6.65 -3.71
C THR A 71 -6.05 6.56 -2.30
N PHE A 72 -5.55 7.42 -1.41
CA PHE A 72 -5.99 7.55 -0.02
C PHE A 72 -6.66 8.90 0.20
N SER A 73 -7.77 8.92 0.94
CA SER A 73 -8.56 10.14 1.19
C SER A 73 -9.00 10.26 2.65
N LYS A 74 -9.43 11.48 3.02
CA LYS A 74 -10.22 11.78 4.22
C LYS A 74 -11.57 12.32 3.80
N GLY A 75 -12.64 11.56 4.01
CA GLY A 75 -13.93 11.85 3.41
C GLY A 75 -13.80 12.04 1.89
N LYS A 76 -14.13 13.24 1.37
CA LYS A 76 -14.06 13.55 -0.07
C LYS A 76 -12.70 14.10 -0.54
N ALA A 77 -11.78 14.41 0.38
CA ALA A 77 -10.51 15.05 0.04
C ALA A 77 -9.39 14.02 -0.13
N ARG A 78 -8.74 14.02 -1.29
CA ARG A 78 -7.54 13.19 -1.55
C ARG A 78 -6.38 13.66 -0.68
N VAL A 79 -5.72 12.72 -0.03
CA VAL A 79 -4.56 12.95 0.85
C VAL A 79 -3.25 12.62 0.13
N VAL A 80 -3.13 11.38 -0.36
CA VAL A 80 -1.92 10.88 -1.02
C VAL A 80 -2.28 9.71 -1.94
N SER A 81 -1.37 9.32 -2.85
CA SER A 81 -1.47 8.04 -3.58
C SER A 81 -0.21 7.22 -3.41
N ALA A 82 -0.28 5.93 -3.71
CA ALA A 82 0.86 5.04 -3.65
C ALA A 82 0.84 4.00 -4.77
N HIS A 83 2.04 3.53 -5.13
CA HIS A 83 2.23 2.27 -5.84
C HIS A 83 2.52 1.18 -4.81
N ILE A 84 1.77 0.08 -4.89
CA ILE A 84 1.87 -1.07 -4.02
C ILE A 84 2.42 -2.25 -4.83
N TYR A 85 3.57 -2.78 -4.43
CA TYR A 85 4.29 -3.82 -5.15
C TYR A 85 4.07 -5.21 -4.52
N PRO A 86 4.07 -6.30 -5.31
CA PRO A 86 3.75 -7.64 -4.80
C PRO A 86 4.70 -8.15 -3.71
N ASP A 87 5.95 -7.71 -3.72
CA ASP A 87 6.94 -8.02 -2.69
C ASP A 87 6.81 -7.18 -1.40
N GLY A 88 5.72 -6.43 -1.25
CA GLY A 88 5.44 -5.61 -0.07
C GLY A 88 6.11 -4.23 -0.09
N GLY A 89 6.74 -3.82 -1.20
CA GLY A 89 7.16 -2.43 -1.37
C GLY A 89 5.94 -1.51 -1.51
N VAL A 90 5.98 -0.35 -0.84
CA VAL A 90 4.97 0.70 -0.96
C VAL A 90 5.66 2.03 -1.19
N VAL A 91 5.33 2.70 -2.29
CA VAL A 91 5.92 3.98 -2.70
C VAL A 91 4.82 5.02 -2.81
N PHE A 92 4.79 5.96 -1.88
CA PHE A 92 3.86 7.09 -1.91
C PHE A 92 4.31 8.15 -2.92
N SER A 93 3.35 8.87 -3.52
CA SER A 93 3.58 9.83 -4.62
C SER A 93 4.17 11.19 -4.21
N LYS A 94 4.26 11.49 -2.91
CA LYS A 94 4.81 12.73 -2.33
C LYS A 94 5.35 12.45 -0.93
N ASP A 95 6.34 13.23 -0.46
CA ASP A 95 6.87 13.52 0.91
C ASP A 95 6.86 12.43 2.00
N PHE A 96 6.44 11.22 1.68
CA PHE A 96 6.36 10.06 2.53
C PHE A 96 7.38 9.06 2.05
N ALA A 97 8.08 8.44 3.00
CA ALA A 97 9.12 7.48 2.70
C ALA A 97 8.57 6.27 1.94
N LYS A 98 9.45 5.62 1.16
CA LYS A 98 9.21 4.26 0.70
C LYS A 98 9.16 3.34 1.92
N VAL A 99 8.19 2.44 1.96
CA VAL A 99 7.99 1.49 3.06
C VAL A 99 8.15 0.08 2.52
N LYS A 100 8.76 -0.81 3.32
CA LYS A 100 8.87 -2.23 3.03
C LYS A 100 8.11 -3.03 4.07
N ILE A 101 7.13 -3.79 3.61
CA ILE A 101 6.30 -4.67 4.42
C ILE A 101 6.68 -6.12 4.12
N ALA A 102 6.53 -7.01 5.10
CA ALA A 102 6.74 -8.43 4.89
C ALA A 102 5.81 -8.96 3.79
N ARG A 103 6.34 -9.81 2.91
CA ARG A 103 5.58 -10.31 1.76
C ARG A 103 4.38 -11.13 2.21
N ASN A 104 3.21 -10.77 1.70
CA ASN A 104 1.97 -11.52 1.73
C ASN A 104 2.07 -12.68 0.73
N PRO A 105 1.87 -13.94 1.16
CA PRO A 105 1.91 -15.11 0.28
C PRO A 105 0.83 -15.11 -0.80
N GLN A 106 -0.24 -14.31 -0.64
CA GLN A 106 -1.31 -14.15 -1.63
C GLN A 106 -1.00 -13.09 -2.69
N ALA A 107 0.07 -12.30 -2.53
CA ALA A 107 0.48 -11.38 -3.56
C ALA A 107 1.07 -12.14 -4.76
N PRO A 108 0.87 -11.66 -6.00
CA PRO A 108 1.47 -12.30 -7.18
C PRO A 108 3.00 -12.28 -7.12
N GLU A 109 3.64 -12.96 -8.06
CA GLU A 109 5.08 -12.79 -8.26
C GLU A 109 5.39 -11.40 -8.82
N GLY A 110 6.47 -10.80 -8.31
CA GLY A 110 6.90 -9.46 -8.69
C GLY A 110 7.71 -8.80 -7.57
N ASN A 111 8.56 -7.86 -7.94
CA ASN A 111 9.42 -7.11 -7.02
C ASN A 111 9.20 -5.61 -7.18
N SER A 112 9.47 -4.83 -6.13
CA SER A 112 9.57 -3.38 -6.25
C SER A 112 10.80 -3.01 -7.10
N PRO A 113 10.82 -1.81 -7.72
CA PRO A 113 12.03 -1.34 -8.39
C PRO A 113 13.19 -1.16 -7.40
N ASP A 114 14.40 -1.54 -7.82
CA ASP A 114 15.60 -1.65 -6.95
C ASP A 114 16.10 -0.31 -6.38
N LYS A 115 15.69 0.83 -6.96
CA LYS A 115 15.75 2.18 -6.35
C LYS A 115 15.10 3.20 -7.26
#